data_AF-A0A3B1INS4-F1
#
_entry.id   AF-A0A3B1INS4-F1
#
_cell.length_a   1.000
_cell.length_b   1.000
_cell.length_c   1.000
_cell.angle_alpha   90.00
_cell.angle_beta   90.00
_cell.angle_gamma   90.00
#
_symmetry.space_group_name_H-M   'P 1'
#
loop_
_entity.id
_entity.type
_entity.pdbx_description
1 polymer ?
#
loop_
_entity_poly.entity_id
_entity_poly.type
_entity_poly.pdbx_seq_one_letter_code
_entity_poly.pdbx_strand_id
1 'polypeptide(L)'
;MSRNRTHLMCPFCKTTHYSLPEHLRKCMNGRPPAEQKSVLEEAKKNAHRLLKEGRRIEYGIIRRILDSDDPEELIQELETRGIVVYNIPPHHPDSAASAAPSAAPSAGPDESDFPPIKPEPDSSGEYFQSKSATQKTSLREKMASAGLYFKHSTAHPLLKSFAHYLEVDLENDNFTQEVENVARFMYFMDPKQPSLLFVHQTERTREYFNTLSEVGLSKQTVHNYIKSVKFPILTEGSLQPKDCWAVLEAANKDFLAVIAKLTGPRHVRGHHLTLPESQLVLYYLEAVLILRHLHRPGVVEHMTVKDWMLRKPFHGKGGHVVVRVLDHKTATQVATFALTLEEEMWFDTYYTEVRPTTKAKRKKTNEGEDDDKEPERFFISSTGNPIYNASNDLERLHKYNLPKVNSQMARRIFETATKHMSDTQRSMVADYLKMDEQQAYDLLLQSYPVTLDSAPPKRSERVSVAKEHDRHCYDR
;
A
#
# COMPACT_ATOMS: atom_id res chain seq x y z
N MET A 1 -43.90 -1.34 10.43
CA MET A 1 -43.26 -0.02 10.66
C MET A 1 -42.12 -0.20 11.66
N SER A 2 -40.86 -0.07 11.24
CA SER A 2 -39.74 -0.08 12.20
C SER A 2 -39.66 1.27 12.91
N ARG A 3 -39.49 1.28 14.23
CA ARG A 3 -39.28 2.52 14.99
C ARG A 3 -37.81 2.91 14.86
N ASN A 4 -37.50 4.13 14.43
CA ASN A 4 -36.14 4.67 14.44
C ASN A 4 -35.57 4.61 15.87
N ARG A 5 -34.66 3.67 16.12
CA ARG A 5 -33.93 3.53 17.38
C ARG A 5 -32.50 4.01 17.16
N THR A 6 -32.23 5.24 17.57
CA THR A 6 -30.86 5.76 17.68
C THR A 6 -30.10 4.99 18.77
N HIS A 7 -28.81 4.74 18.52
CA HIS A 7 -27.90 4.30 19.57
C HIS A 7 -27.78 5.40 20.62
N LEU A 8 -27.81 5.03 21.90
CA LEU A 8 -27.67 5.95 23.02
C LEU A 8 -26.42 5.61 23.81
N MET A 9 -25.68 6.62 24.25
CA MET A 9 -24.45 6.47 25.03
C MET A 9 -24.76 6.37 26.53
N CYS A 10 -24.04 5.49 27.24
CA CYS A 10 -24.12 5.37 28.69
C CYS A 10 -23.14 6.35 29.34
N PRO A 11 -23.58 7.31 30.19
CA PRO A 11 -22.69 8.34 30.74
C PRO A 11 -21.68 7.81 31.76
N PHE A 12 -21.87 6.58 32.28
CA PHE A 12 -20.97 5.94 33.26
C PHE A 12 -19.77 5.27 32.58
N CYS A 13 -20.02 4.33 31.66
CA CYS A 13 -18.96 3.57 30.96
C CYS A 13 -18.63 4.11 29.57
N LYS A 14 -19.18 5.27 29.20
CA LYS A 14 -18.97 6.04 27.95
C LYS A 14 -19.24 5.31 26.62
N THR A 15 -19.70 4.05 26.65
CA THR A 15 -19.98 3.24 25.45
C THR A 15 -21.40 3.46 24.90
N THR A 16 -21.56 3.23 23.59
CA THR A 16 -22.84 3.34 22.87
C THR A 16 -23.59 2.02 22.79
N HIS A 17 -24.91 2.05 22.99
CA HIS A 17 -25.76 0.87 23.09
C HIS A 17 -27.02 0.99 22.23
N TYR A 18 -27.36 -0.09 21.51
CA TYR A 18 -28.62 -0.19 20.76
C TYR A 18 -29.83 -0.29 21.71
N SER A 19 -29.66 -0.96 22.86
CA SER A 19 -30.63 -0.98 23.95
C SER A 19 -29.97 -0.52 25.25
N LEU A 20 -29.80 0.80 25.37
CA LEU A 20 -29.36 1.43 26.61
C LEU A 20 -30.20 1.00 27.85
N PRO A 21 -31.53 0.78 27.79
CA PRO A 21 -32.29 0.29 28.95
C PRO A 21 -31.85 -1.10 29.45
N GLU A 22 -31.42 -1.99 28.56
CA GLU A 22 -30.89 -3.31 28.96
C GLU A 22 -29.46 -3.20 29.50
N HIS A 23 -28.66 -2.29 28.95
CA HIS A 23 -27.32 -2.01 29.43
C HIS A 23 -27.33 -1.37 30.83
N LEU A 24 -28.19 -0.37 31.09
CA LEU A 24 -28.23 0.34 32.38
C LEU A 24 -28.57 -0.60 33.56
N ARG A 25 -29.38 -1.64 33.34
CA ARG A 25 -29.63 -2.68 34.38
C ARG A 25 -28.36 -3.41 34.83
N LYS A 26 -27.34 -3.49 33.96
CA LYS A 26 -26.04 -4.12 34.25
C LYS A 26 -25.00 -3.09 34.71
N CYS A 27 -24.93 -1.94 34.05
CA CYS A 27 -23.95 -0.89 34.33
C CYS A 27 -24.27 -0.07 35.60
N MET A 28 -25.55 0.02 35.96
CA MET A 28 -26.05 0.63 37.20
C MET A 28 -26.64 -0.45 38.12
N ASN A 29 -26.00 -1.61 38.21
CA ASN A 29 -26.43 -2.68 39.11
C ASN A 29 -26.48 -2.16 40.57
N GLY A 30 -27.50 -2.53 41.32
CA GLY A 30 -27.77 -2.01 42.67
C GLY A 30 -28.37 -0.59 42.75
N ARG A 31 -28.46 0.16 41.65
CA ARG A 31 -29.07 1.51 41.65
C ARG A 31 -30.58 1.49 41.41
N PRO A 32 -31.37 2.40 42.01
CA PRO A 32 -32.82 2.43 41.86
C PRO A 32 -33.31 2.54 40.41
N PRO A 33 -34.40 1.84 40.01
CA PRO A 33 -34.95 1.93 38.65
C PRO A 33 -35.34 3.36 38.21
N ALA A 34 -35.69 4.24 39.16
CA ALA A 34 -35.95 5.65 38.89
C ALA A 34 -34.71 6.40 38.39
N GLU A 35 -33.52 6.09 38.94
CA GLU A 35 -32.25 6.68 38.52
C GLU A 35 -31.86 6.18 37.12
N GLN A 36 -32.01 4.87 36.86
CA GLN A 36 -31.81 4.28 35.54
C GLN A 36 -32.74 4.91 34.48
N LYS A 37 -33.99 5.23 34.85
CA LYS A 37 -34.94 5.93 33.98
C LYS A 37 -34.51 7.38 33.72
N SER A 38 -34.06 8.11 34.73
CA SER A 38 -33.55 9.48 34.59
C SER A 38 -32.38 9.55 33.59
N VAL A 39 -31.39 8.66 33.78
CA VAL A 39 -30.22 8.52 32.90
C VAL A 39 -30.62 8.19 31.45
N LEU A 40 -31.64 7.35 31.26
CA LEU A 40 -32.16 7.02 29.93
C LEU A 40 -32.81 8.23 29.23
N GLU A 41 -33.61 9.04 29.93
CA GLU A 41 -34.23 10.22 29.33
C GLU A 41 -33.21 11.32 29.01
N GLU A 42 -32.23 11.56 29.89
CA GLU A 42 -31.15 12.51 29.63
C GLU A 42 -30.26 12.05 28.45
N ALA A 43 -29.99 10.74 28.32
CA ALA A 43 -29.28 10.20 27.16
C ALA A 43 -30.04 10.40 25.83
N LYS A 44 -31.39 10.24 25.82
CA LYS A 44 -32.22 10.55 24.65
C LYS A 44 -32.19 12.04 24.30
N LYS A 45 -32.33 12.91 25.31
CA LYS A 45 -32.31 14.38 25.16
C LYS A 45 -30.98 14.84 24.56
N ASN A 46 -29.85 14.29 25.02
CA ASN A 46 -28.53 14.59 24.45
C ASN A 46 -28.37 14.06 23.02
N ALA A 47 -28.83 12.84 22.72
CA ALA A 47 -28.85 12.34 21.34
C ALA A 47 -29.71 13.20 20.40
N HIS A 48 -30.84 13.74 20.87
CA HIS A 48 -31.67 14.67 20.11
C HIS A 48 -30.99 16.03 19.89
N ARG A 49 -30.37 16.59 20.93
CA ARG A 49 -29.57 17.83 20.88
C ARG A 49 -28.42 17.73 19.87
N LEU A 50 -27.65 16.64 19.92
CA LEU A 50 -26.55 16.38 18.97
C LEU A 50 -27.04 16.30 17.52
N LEU A 51 -28.20 15.68 17.26
CA LEU A 51 -28.79 15.59 15.92
C LEU A 51 -29.35 16.91 15.39
N LYS A 52 -29.88 17.77 16.27
CA LYS A 52 -30.54 19.04 15.93
C LYS A 52 -29.57 20.22 15.80
N GLU A 53 -28.61 20.31 16.73
CA GLU A 53 -27.74 21.48 16.90
C GLU A 53 -26.25 21.14 16.72
N GLY A 54 -25.80 19.97 17.19
CA GLY A 54 -24.38 19.58 17.20
C GLY A 54 -23.68 19.60 15.83
N ARG A 55 -24.44 19.42 14.73
CA ARG A 55 -23.93 19.47 13.34
C ARG A 55 -23.65 20.89 12.80
N ARG A 56 -23.98 21.95 13.53
CA ARG A 56 -23.81 23.35 13.08
C ARG A 56 -22.74 24.05 13.92
N ILE A 57 -21.52 24.10 13.40
CA ILE A 57 -20.40 24.83 14.01
C ILE A 57 -20.25 26.17 13.26
N GLU A 58 -20.05 27.25 14.01
CA GLU A 58 -19.76 28.57 13.43
C GLU A 58 -18.25 28.73 13.22
N TYR A 59 -17.85 29.29 12.07
CA TYR A 59 -16.43 29.41 11.71
C TYR A 59 -15.63 30.26 12.71
N GLY A 60 -16.24 31.26 13.35
CA GLY A 60 -15.61 32.05 14.41
C GLY A 60 -15.23 31.25 15.66
N ILE A 61 -15.92 30.14 15.94
CA ILE A 61 -15.58 29.22 17.05
C ILE A 61 -14.37 28.38 16.66
N ILE A 62 -14.38 27.80 15.45
CA ILE A 62 -13.25 27.03 14.91
C ILE A 62 -11.98 27.89 14.91
N ARG A 63 -12.10 29.15 14.46
CA ARG A 63 -10.99 30.10 14.48
C ARG A 63 -10.46 30.36 15.89
N ARG A 64 -11.33 30.64 16.88
CA ARG A 64 -10.88 30.87 18.27
C ARG A 64 -10.09 29.67 18.82
N ILE A 65 -10.58 28.46 18.58
CA ILE A 65 -9.92 27.22 19.03
C ILE A 65 -8.57 27.00 18.32
N LEU A 66 -8.43 27.43 17.06
CA LEU A 66 -7.15 27.37 16.34
C LEU A 66 -6.20 28.53 16.66
N ASP A 67 -6.72 29.63 17.18
CA ASP A 67 -5.98 30.80 17.67
C ASP A 67 -5.63 30.66 19.18
N SER A 68 -5.84 29.47 19.80
CA SER A 68 -5.62 29.17 21.23
C SER A 68 -4.76 27.90 21.41
N ASP A 69 -3.75 27.96 22.28
CA ASP A 69 -2.86 26.83 22.58
C ASP A 69 -3.44 25.84 23.63
N ASP A 70 -4.59 26.15 24.24
CA ASP A 70 -5.22 25.31 25.26
C ASP A 70 -6.21 24.28 24.65
N PRO A 71 -5.94 22.96 24.73
CA PRO A 71 -6.88 21.95 24.26
C PRO A 71 -8.21 21.91 25.05
N GLU A 72 -8.27 22.51 26.23
CA GLU A 72 -9.48 22.55 27.05
C GLU A 72 -10.63 23.34 26.38
N GLU A 73 -10.35 24.39 25.59
CA GLU A 73 -11.37 25.09 24.79
C GLU A 73 -12.05 24.15 23.78
N LEU A 74 -11.27 23.31 23.09
CA LEU A 74 -11.80 22.31 22.16
C LEU A 74 -12.63 21.25 22.89
N ILE A 75 -12.17 20.78 24.05
CA ILE A 75 -12.87 19.79 24.88
C ILE A 75 -14.23 20.35 25.33
N GLN A 76 -14.26 21.57 25.88
CA GLN A 76 -15.49 22.20 26.36
C GLN A 76 -16.50 22.45 25.23
N GLU A 77 -16.07 22.85 24.04
CA GLU A 77 -16.94 23.05 22.88
C GLU A 77 -17.54 21.72 22.37
N LEU A 78 -16.76 20.63 22.39
CA LEU A 78 -17.23 19.28 22.04
C LEU A 78 -18.25 18.77 23.08
N GLU A 79 -17.96 18.88 24.38
CA GLU A 79 -18.87 18.43 25.45
C GLU A 79 -20.17 19.26 25.47
N THR A 80 -20.08 20.58 25.25
CA THR A 80 -21.24 21.47 25.10
C THR A 80 -22.19 21.00 24.00
N ARG A 81 -21.64 20.46 22.89
CA ARG A 81 -22.39 19.88 21.76
C ARG A 81 -22.91 18.46 22.01
N GLY A 82 -22.57 17.85 23.14
CA GLY A 82 -22.94 16.47 23.49
C GLY A 82 -22.03 15.41 22.87
N ILE A 83 -20.83 15.78 22.44
CA ILE A 83 -19.76 14.87 22.03
C ILE A 83 -18.88 14.61 23.25
N VAL A 84 -18.67 13.35 23.63
CA VAL A 84 -17.80 13.01 24.76
C VAL A 84 -16.37 12.79 24.28
N VAL A 85 -15.45 13.55 24.86
CA VAL A 85 -14.01 13.28 24.82
C VAL A 85 -13.68 12.25 25.91
N TYR A 86 -12.70 11.38 25.67
CA TYR A 86 -12.26 10.37 26.63
C TYR A 86 -10.73 10.25 26.59
N ASN A 87 -10.14 9.74 27.68
CA ASN A 87 -8.68 9.67 27.89
C ASN A 87 -7.98 11.05 27.81
N ILE A 88 -8.62 12.11 28.33
CA ILE A 88 -7.99 13.43 28.53
C ILE A 88 -6.82 13.25 29.53
N PRO A 89 -5.58 13.65 29.19
CA PRO A 89 -4.45 13.60 30.11
C PRO A 89 -4.67 14.54 31.31
N PRO A 90 -4.22 14.19 32.53
CA PRO A 90 -4.26 15.11 33.65
C PRO A 90 -3.30 16.28 33.43
N HIS A 91 -3.82 17.52 33.51
CA HIS A 91 -3.02 18.74 33.45
C HIS A 91 -1.96 18.76 34.55
N HIS A 92 -0.69 18.92 34.17
CA HIS A 92 0.40 19.27 35.09
C HIS A 92 0.49 20.80 35.19
N PRO A 93 0.34 21.41 36.38
CA PRO A 93 0.51 22.85 36.54
C PRO A 93 1.99 23.26 36.42
N ASP A 94 2.22 24.30 35.61
CA ASP A 94 3.38 25.21 35.60
C ASP A 94 4.76 24.63 35.95
N SER A 95 5.49 24.15 34.93
CA SER A 95 6.96 24.24 34.95
C SER A 95 7.38 25.58 34.36
N ALA A 96 7.54 26.58 35.23
CA ALA A 96 7.96 27.93 34.85
C ALA A 96 9.31 27.99 34.11
N ALA A 97 9.55 29.11 33.44
CA ALA A 97 10.71 29.34 32.59
C ALA A 97 12.06 29.07 33.29
N SER A 98 12.90 28.27 32.63
CA SER A 98 14.36 28.33 32.81
C SER A 98 14.95 29.04 31.59
N ALA A 99 15.39 30.28 31.78
CA ALA A 99 15.96 31.12 30.74
C ALA A 99 17.37 31.59 31.12
N ALA A 100 18.15 31.92 30.07
CA ALA A 100 19.49 32.51 30.10
C ALA A 100 20.66 31.58 30.51
N PRO A 101 21.93 31.94 30.16
CA PRO A 101 22.36 33.05 29.30
C PRO A 101 23.15 32.62 28.04
N SER A 102 23.35 33.57 27.12
CA SER A 102 24.22 33.45 25.94
C SER A 102 25.63 33.98 26.22
N ALA A 103 26.67 33.35 25.64
CA ALA A 103 27.98 33.96 25.42
C ALA A 103 28.80 33.26 24.31
N ALA A 104 29.52 34.06 23.52
CA ALA A 104 30.61 33.73 22.60
C ALA A 104 31.70 34.83 22.80
N PRO A 105 32.87 34.89 22.10
CA PRO A 105 33.36 34.09 20.96
C PRO A 105 34.88 33.71 21.06
N SER A 106 35.55 33.56 19.90
CA SER A 106 37.02 33.45 19.66
C SER A 106 37.66 32.07 19.94
N ALA A 107 38.70 31.60 19.23
CA ALA A 107 39.47 32.11 18.06
C ALA A 107 40.01 30.95 17.16
N GLY A 108 40.59 31.27 15.99
CA GLY A 108 41.52 30.40 15.22
C GLY A 108 43.00 30.71 15.56
N PRO A 109 44.03 30.28 14.79
CA PRO A 109 44.05 29.66 13.44
C PRO A 109 44.23 28.11 13.53
N ASP A 110 44.83 27.27 12.66
CA ASP A 110 45.61 27.31 11.39
C ASP A 110 45.19 26.08 10.50
N GLU A 111 45.43 25.91 9.20
CA GLU A 111 46.26 26.55 8.15
C GLU A 111 47.68 25.96 7.86
N SER A 112 47.80 24.65 7.57
CA SER A 112 48.93 24.03 6.81
C SER A 112 48.66 22.56 6.41
N ASP A 113 49.38 21.89 5.49
CA ASP A 113 49.87 22.25 4.14
C ASP A 113 50.29 20.93 3.39
N PHE A 114 50.38 20.95 2.05
CA PHE A 114 50.85 19.88 1.12
C PHE A 114 50.08 18.53 1.09
N PRO A 115 50.26 17.68 0.04
CA PRO A 115 50.61 17.96 -1.36
C PRO A 115 49.58 17.40 -2.37
N PRO A 116 49.59 17.83 -3.65
CA PRO A 116 48.70 17.27 -4.68
C PRO A 116 49.14 15.87 -5.16
N ILE A 117 48.21 14.92 -5.14
CA ILE A 117 48.42 13.58 -5.73
C ILE A 117 48.23 13.64 -7.25
N LYS A 118 49.19 13.11 -8.00
CA LYS A 118 49.19 13.06 -9.47
C LYS A 118 48.30 11.92 -10.01
N PRO A 119 47.70 12.07 -11.20
CA PRO A 119 47.13 10.96 -11.96
C PRO A 119 48.23 10.21 -12.75
N GLU A 120 48.20 8.87 -12.69
CA GLU A 120 49.03 7.90 -13.42
C GLU A 120 48.13 6.66 -13.73
N PRO A 121 48.41 5.80 -14.73
CA PRO A 121 47.45 5.67 -15.82
C PRO A 121 47.06 4.21 -16.18
N ASP A 122 46.94 3.92 -17.48
CA ASP A 122 46.65 2.66 -18.17
C ASP A 122 45.24 2.03 -18.07
N SER A 123 44.51 2.09 -19.19
CA SER A 123 44.47 0.93 -20.08
C SER A 123 44.08 1.30 -21.52
N SER A 124 44.82 0.72 -22.48
CA SER A 124 44.81 0.97 -23.93
C SER A 124 43.45 0.93 -24.65
N GLY A 125 43.28 1.73 -25.71
CA GLY A 125 42.09 1.64 -26.58
C GLY A 125 42.06 2.49 -27.86
N GLU A 126 43.18 3.01 -28.37
CA GLU A 126 43.17 3.80 -29.63
C GLU A 126 43.05 2.93 -30.89
N TYR A 127 42.11 3.26 -31.77
CA TYR A 127 42.18 2.97 -33.21
C TYR A 127 41.89 4.27 -33.97
N PHE A 128 42.83 4.67 -34.83
CA PHE A 128 42.86 5.97 -35.50
C PHE A 128 42.39 5.88 -36.97
N GLN A 129 42.17 7.05 -37.60
CA GLN A 129 41.78 7.33 -39.01
C GLN A 129 40.28 7.61 -39.22
N SER A 130 39.85 8.59 -40.04
CA SER A 130 40.59 9.67 -40.73
C SER A 130 39.72 10.95 -40.88
N LYS A 131 40.30 12.03 -41.39
CA LYS A 131 39.70 13.38 -41.43
C LYS A 131 38.74 13.60 -42.61
N SER A 132 37.55 14.16 -42.34
CA SER A 132 36.79 15.00 -43.27
C SER A 132 35.95 16.05 -42.52
N ALA A 133 35.68 17.19 -43.14
CA ALA A 133 35.27 18.39 -42.42
C ALA A 133 33.75 18.61 -42.37
N THR A 134 33.12 18.22 -41.26
CA THR A 134 32.00 18.98 -40.66
C THR A 134 31.94 18.67 -39.16
N GLN A 135 32.35 19.60 -38.29
CA GLN A 135 32.24 19.41 -36.83
C GLN A 135 30.79 19.53 -36.35
N LYS A 136 30.01 18.47 -36.58
CA LYS A 136 28.81 18.20 -35.80
C LYS A 136 29.28 17.83 -34.39
N THR A 137 29.20 18.77 -33.45
CA THR A 137 29.53 18.50 -32.03
C THR A 137 28.76 17.28 -31.56
N SER A 138 29.48 16.27 -31.08
CA SER A 138 28.89 14.97 -30.79
C SER A 138 27.91 15.08 -29.62
N LEU A 139 26.94 14.18 -29.54
CA LEU A 139 26.00 14.12 -28.40
C LEU A 139 26.76 13.97 -27.07
N ARG A 140 27.92 13.30 -27.09
CA ARG A 140 28.84 13.14 -25.96
C ARG A 140 29.50 14.47 -25.57
N GLU A 141 30.00 15.26 -26.52
CA GLU A 141 30.51 16.62 -26.23
C GLU A 141 29.41 17.51 -25.64
N LYS A 142 28.20 17.48 -26.21
CA LYS A 142 27.08 18.30 -25.69
C LYS A 142 26.67 17.90 -24.27
N MET A 143 26.58 16.60 -23.97
CA MET A 143 26.34 16.13 -22.60
C MET A 143 27.47 16.50 -21.63
N ALA A 144 28.73 16.48 -22.07
CA ALA A 144 29.87 16.88 -21.25
C ALA A 144 29.86 18.39 -20.96
N SER A 145 29.66 19.23 -21.97
CA SER A 145 29.58 20.70 -21.81
C SER A 145 28.37 21.15 -20.98
N ALA A 146 27.28 20.38 -20.99
CA ALA A 146 26.11 20.60 -20.13
C ALA A 146 26.26 19.98 -18.71
N GLY A 147 27.40 19.38 -18.38
CA GLY A 147 27.67 18.74 -17.08
C GLY A 147 26.89 17.45 -16.81
N LEU A 148 26.11 16.94 -17.76
CA LEU A 148 25.16 15.82 -17.59
C LEU A 148 25.82 14.45 -17.36
N TYR A 149 27.15 14.36 -17.42
CA TYR A 149 27.90 13.17 -17.03
C TYR A 149 28.37 13.16 -15.57
N PHE A 150 28.41 14.32 -14.90
CA PHE A 150 28.72 14.35 -13.48
C PHE A 150 27.63 13.62 -12.69
N LYS A 151 28.03 12.84 -11.70
CA LYS A 151 27.14 12.04 -10.85
C LYS A 151 27.74 11.89 -9.46
N HIS A 152 26.88 11.73 -8.46
CA HIS A 152 27.31 11.27 -7.15
C HIS A 152 27.81 9.82 -7.20
N SER A 153 28.67 9.46 -6.24
CA SER A 153 29.14 8.08 -6.11
C SER A 153 27.97 7.16 -5.78
N THR A 154 27.77 6.11 -6.58
CA THR A 154 26.73 5.08 -6.35
C THR A 154 26.97 4.30 -5.06
N ALA A 155 28.17 4.40 -4.46
CA ALA A 155 28.46 3.84 -3.14
C ALA A 155 27.94 4.69 -1.96
N HIS A 156 27.42 5.90 -2.19
CA HIS A 156 26.82 6.75 -1.16
C HIS A 156 25.60 6.08 -0.53
N PRO A 157 25.38 6.15 0.81
CA PRO A 157 24.27 5.49 1.49
C PRO A 157 22.90 5.66 0.83
N LEU A 158 22.49 6.89 0.49
CA LEU A 158 21.21 7.16 -0.19
C LEU A 158 21.06 6.42 -1.53
N LEU A 159 22.14 6.33 -2.32
CA LEU A 159 22.14 5.65 -3.62
C LEU A 159 22.27 4.13 -3.47
N LYS A 160 22.93 3.64 -2.41
CA LYS A 160 22.89 2.22 -2.03
C LYS A 160 21.49 1.77 -1.57
N SER A 161 20.81 2.57 -0.74
CA SER A 161 19.42 2.29 -0.35
C SER A 161 18.48 2.29 -1.55
N PHE A 162 18.67 3.21 -2.51
CA PHE A 162 17.91 3.19 -3.76
C PHE A 162 18.26 2.00 -4.66
N ALA A 163 19.52 1.59 -4.75
CA ALA A 163 19.94 0.39 -5.47
C ALA A 163 19.29 -0.88 -4.88
N HIS A 164 19.41 -1.06 -3.56
CA HIS A 164 18.77 -2.15 -2.81
C HIS A 164 17.26 -2.15 -2.98
N TYR A 165 16.62 -0.98 -3.05
CA TYR A 165 15.20 -0.86 -3.34
C TYR A 165 14.83 -1.33 -4.76
N LEU A 166 15.64 -1.05 -5.77
CA LEU A 166 15.37 -1.54 -7.13
C LEU A 166 15.65 -3.04 -7.28
N GLU A 167 16.68 -3.54 -6.60
CA GLU A 167 17.08 -4.95 -6.58
C GLU A 167 16.07 -5.81 -5.82
N VAL A 168 15.88 -5.54 -4.52
CA VAL A 168 15.10 -6.38 -3.59
C VAL A 168 13.64 -5.95 -3.52
N ASP A 169 13.35 -4.65 -3.46
CA ASP A 169 11.97 -4.17 -3.29
C ASP A 169 11.16 -4.10 -4.62
N LEU A 170 11.79 -4.21 -5.79
CA LEU A 170 11.13 -4.26 -7.11
C LEU A 170 11.47 -5.50 -7.96
N GLU A 171 12.32 -6.42 -7.49
CA GLU A 171 12.74 -7.63 -8.25
C GLU A 171 13.33 -7.28 -9.64
N ASN A 172 14.07 -6.17 -9.76
CA ASN A 172 14.66 -5.69 -11.02
C ASN A 172 16.19 -5.79 -11.03
N ASP A 173 16.73 -6.95 -11.41
CA ASP A 173 18.17 -7.21 -11.49
C ASP A 173 18.96 -6.23 -12.39
N ASN A 174 18.29 -5.56 -13.34
CA ASN A 174 18.91 -4.65 -14.31
C ASN A 174 18.90 -3.18 -13.87
N PHE A 175 18.93 -2.92 -12.56
CA PHE A 175 18.75 -1.59 -11.94
C PHE A 175 19.88 -0.57 -12.15
N THR A 176 21.04 -0.97 -12.68
CA THR A 176 22.25 -0.14 -12.73
C THR A 176 22.03 1.21 -13.43
N GLN A 177 21.30 1.24 -14.54
CA GLN A 177 21.08 2.47 -15.31
C GLN A 177 20.16 3.45 -14.57
N GLU A 178 19.12 2.97 -13.89
CA GLU A 178 18.25 3.76 -13.04
C GLU A 178 19.03 4.43 -11.89
N VAL A 179 19.91 3.70 -11.20
CA VAL A 179 20.74 4.26 -10.11
C VAL A 179 21.71 5.31 -10.66
N GLU A 180 22.34 5.09 -11.81
CA GLU A 180 23.18 6.12 -12.42
C GLU A 180 22.39 7.37 -12.85
N ASN A 181 21.18 7.19 -13.40
CA ASN A 181 20.34 8.31 -13.84
C ASN A 181 19.93 9.19 -12.66
N VAL A 182 19.58 8.57 -11.51
CA VAL A 182 19.29 9.28 -10.26
C VAL A 182 20.56 9.91 -9.68
N ALA A 183 21.72 9.26 -9.76
CA ALA A 183 22.99 9.83 -9.31
C ALA A 183 23.44 11.07 -10.12
N ARG A 184 23.16 11.10 -11.44
CA ARG A 184 23.34 12.27 -12.32
C ARG A 184 22.38 13.40 -11.96
N PHE A 185 21.10 13.07 -11.80
CA PHE A 185 20.07 14.03 -11.39
C PHE A 185 20.37 14.67 -10.02
N MET A 186 20.68 13.86 -9.00
CA MET A 186 21.02 14.37 -7.67
C MET A 186 22.25 15.29 -7.70
N TYR A 187 23.24 15.04 -8.57
CA TYR A 187 24.39 15.94 -8.73
C TYR A 187 24.02 17.27 -9.40
N PHE A 188 23.10 17.26 -10.36
CA PHE A 188 22.57 18.50 -10.94
C PHE A 188 21.79 19.34 -9.91
N MET A 189 21.09 18.70 -8.96
CA MET A 189 20.34 19.36 -7.89
C MET A 189 21.22 19.83 -6.72
N ASP A 190 22.25 19.08 -6.31
CA ASP A 190 23.30 19.55 -5.42
C ASP A 190 24.63 18.85 -5.74
N PRO A 191 25.63 19.54 -6.32
CA PRO A 191 26.94 18.96 -6.60
C PRO A 191 27.73 18.52 -5.34
N LYS A 192 27.37 19.00 -4.14
CA LYS A 192 28.12 18.71 -2.91
C LYS A 192 27.75 17.35 -2.31
N GLN A 193 26.47 17.00 -2.32
CA GLN A 193 25.96 15.76 -1.71
C GLN A 193 24.62 15.33 -2.33
N PRO A 194 24.34 14.03 -2.48
CA PRO A 194 23.03 13.56 -2.91
C PRO A 194 22.03 13.69 -1.74
N SER A 195 20.94 14.40 -1.98
CA SER A 195 19.89 14.69 -0.99
C SER A 195 18.51 14.56 -1.63
N LEU A 196 17.47 14.26 -0.84
CA LEU A 196 16.07 14.23 -1.29
C LEU A 196 15.44 15.63 -1.39
N LEU A 197 16.09 16.67 -0.84
CA LEU A 197 15.59 18.06 -0.84
C LEU A 197 15.31 18.67 -2.23
N PHE A 198 15.66 17.97 -3.32
CA PHE A 198 15.21 18.32 -4.67
C PHE A 198 13.68 18.32 -4.81
N VAL A 199 12.93 17.59 -3.96
CA VAL A 199 11.45 17.55 -4.02
C VAL A 199 10.80 18.93 -3.84
N HIS A 200 11.48 19.86 -3.19
CA HIS A 200 11.05 21.26 -3.04
C HIS A 200 11.54 22.18 -4.18
N GLN A 201 12.31 21.66 -5.13
CA GLN A 201 12.98 22.43 -6.21
C GLN A 201 12.37 22.07 -7.58
N THR A 202 11.06 22.24 -7.72
CA THR A 202 10.28 21.82 -8.90
C THR A 202 10.77 22.44 -10.22
N GLU A 203 11.04 23.74 -10.24
CA GLU A 203 11.52 24.43 -11.46
C GLU A 203 12.91 23.95 -11.88
N ARG A 204 13.83 23.75 -10.93
CA ARG A 204 15.17 23.21 -11.21
C ARG A 204 15.15 21.73 -11.61
N THR A 205 14.18 20.98 -11.10
CA THR A 205 13.89 19.61 -11.57
C THR A 205 13.40 19.63 -13.03
N ARG A 206 12.59 20.62 -13.41
CA ARG A 206 12.14 20.85 -14.80
C ARG A 206 13.28 21.34 -15.71
N GLU A 207 14.16 22.21 -15.23
CA GLU A 207 15.37 22.64 -15.94
C GLU A 207 16.22 21.44 -16.38
N TYR A 208 16.48 20.48 -15.48
CA TYR A 208 17.23 19.26 -15.82
C TYR A 208 16.65 18.51 -17.02
N PHE A 209 15.33 18.29 -17.05
CA PHE A 209 14.67 17.58 -18.15
C PHE A 209 14.57 18.40 -19.44
N ASN A 210 14.54 19.74 -19.34
CA ASN A 210 14.68 20.63 -20.49
C ASN A 210 16.10 20.53 -21.07
N THR A 211 17.15 20.66 -20.25
CA THR A 211 18.56 20.57 -20.69
C THR A 211 18.87 19.20 -21.32
N LEU A 212 18.37 18.10 -20.75
CA LEU A 212 18.44 16.76 -21.36
C LEU A 212 17.83 16.74 -22.77
N SER A 213 16.73 17.47 -23.00
CA SER A 213 16.04 17.55 -24.29
C SER A 213 16.76 18.48 -25.28
N GLU A 214 17.24 19.64 -24.82
CA GLU A 214 17.95 20.67 -25.60
C GLU A 214 19.31 20.20 -26.11
N VAL A 215 20.01 19.37 -25.32
CA VAL A 215 21.24 18.66 -25.72
C VAL A 215 21.02 17.71 -26.90
N GLY A 216 19.76 17.32 -27.17
CA GLY A 216 19.37 16.51 -28.32
C GLY A 216 19.31 15.01 -28.03
N LEU A 217 19.05 14.61 -26.78
CA LEU A 217 18.77 13.21 -26.46
C LEU A 217 17.46 12.74 -27.10
N SER A 218 17.36 11.43 -27.36
CA SER A 218 16.12 10.86 -27.88
C SER A 218 14.98 10.99 -26.85
N LYS A 219 13.74 11.15 -27.33
CA LYS A 219 12.56 11.22 -26.45
C LYS A 219 12.45 10.00 -25.52
N GLN A 220 12.88 8.82 -25.98
CA GLN A 220 12.93 7.62 -25.15
C GLN A 220 14.00 7.71 -24.06
N THR A 221 15.18 8.25 -24.38
CA THR A 221 16.26 8.47 -23.39
C THR A 221 15.81 9.45 -22.32
N VAL A 222 15.22 10.59 -22.69
CA VAL A 222 14.67 11.57 -21.74
C VAL A 222 13.54 10.95 -20.90
N HIS A 223 12.65 10.15 -21.52
CA HIS A 223 11.62 9.41 -20.80
C HIS A 223 12.22 8.42 -19.78
N ASN A 224 13.31 7.72 -20.10
CA ASN A 224 13.98 6.81 -19.17
C ASN A 224 14.55 7.58 -17.96
N TYR A 225 15.20 8.74 -18.16
CA TYR A 225 15.63 9.60 -17.04
C TYR A 225 14.44 10.05 -16.17
N ILE A 226 13.34 10.48 -16.80
CA ILE A 226 12.11 10.85 -16.09
C ILE A 226 11.54 9.66 -15.30
N LYS A 227 11.55 8.44 -15.84
CA LYS A 227 11.11 7.21 -15.17
C LYS A 227 11.97 6.92 -13.94
N SER A 228 13.30 6.94 -14.08
CA SER A 228 14.24 6.67 -12.97
C SER A 228 14.05 7.66 -11.81
N VAL A 229 13.84 8.95 -12.12
CA VAL A 229 13.72 10.02 -11.12
C VAL A 229 12.30 10.16 -10.55
N LYS A 230 11.24 9.87 -11.32
CA LYS A 230 9.87 9.88 -10.80
C LYS A 230 9.60 8.81 -9.75
N PHE A 231 10.36 7.70 -9.76
CA PHE A 231 10.16 6.63 -8.80
C PHE A 231 10.38 7.11 -7.34
N PRO A 232 11.53 7.69 -6.95
CA PRO A 232 11.70 8.26 -5.60
C PRO A 232 10.86 9.52 -5.33
N ILE A 233 10.49 10.30 -6.36
CA ILE A 233 9.58 11.47 -6.16
C ILE A 233 8.22 11.04 -5.61
N LEU A 234 7.70 9.89 -6.03
CA LEU A 234 6.36 9.42 -5.65
C LEU A 234 6.33 8.67 -4.31
N THR A 235 7.47 8.40 -3.68
CA THR A 235 7.52 7.73 -2.36
C THR A 235 7.40 8.68 -1.17
N GLU A 236 7.70 9.98 -1.31
CA GLU A 236 7.49 10.97 -0.23
C GLU A 236 6.11 11.66 -0.28
N GLY A 237 5.41 11.58 -1.42
CA GLY A 237 3.97 11.85 -1.50
C GLY A 237 3.17 10.71 -0.88
N SER A 238 3.10 10.66 0.46
CA SER A 238 2.66 9.48 1.24
C SER A 238 1.28 8.91 0.86
N LEU A 239 1.29 7.96 -0.08
CA LEU A 239 0.11 7.18 -0.48
C LEU A 239 -0.47 6.47 0.74
N GLN A 240 -1.74 6.74 1.02
CA GLN A 240 -2.47 6.18 2.15
C GLN A 240 -3.16 4.86 1.75
N PRO A 241 -3.60 4.03 2.72
CA PRO A 241 -4.37 2.82 2.46
C PRO A 241 -5.58 3.02 1.52
N LYS A 242 -6.26 4.17 1.62
CA LYS A 242 -7.38 4.56 0.73
C LYS A 242 -6.94 4.73 -0.74
N ASP A 243 -5.74 5.24 -0.99
CA ASP A 243 -5.28 5.60 -2.33
C ASP A 243 -4.94 4.34 -3.15
N CYS A 244 -4.64 3.23 -2.45
CA CYS A 244 -4.55 1.89 -3.03
C CYS A 244 -5.89 1.37 -3.57
N TRP A 245 -7.02 1.90 -3.08
CA TRP A 245 -8.36 1.50 -3.50
C TRP A 245 -9.01 2.47 -4.49
N ALA A 246 -8.42 3.64 -4.74
CA ALA A 246 -9.01 4.67 -5.61
C ALA A 246 -9.39 4.14 -7.01
N VAL A 247 -8.60 3.23 -7.58
CA VAL A 247 -8.90 2.60 -8.89
C VAL A 247 -10.09 1.65 -8.82
N LEU A 248 -10.29 0.95 -7.71
CA LEU A 248 -11.49 0.15 -7.46
C LEU A 248 -12.70 1.06 -7.27
N GLU A 249 -12.59 2.14 -6.49
CA GLU A 249 -13.69 3.09 -6.27
C GLU A 249 -14.16 3.74 -7.59
N ALA A 250 -13.23 4.21 -8.42
CA ALA A 250 -13.54 4.78 -9.73
C ALA A 250 -14.15 3.76 -10.70
N ALA A 251 -13.64 2.52 -10.71
CA ALA A 251 -14.15 1.46 -11.58
C ALA A 251 -15.49 0.86 -11.13
N ASN A 252 -15.81 0.93 -9.82
CA ASN A 252 -16.96 0.24 -9.22
C ASN A 252 -18.28 0.56 -9.91
N LYS A 253 -18.52 1.83 -10.28
CA LYS A 253 -19.75 2.25 -10.96
C LYS A 253 -19.95 1.55 -12.31
N ASP A 254 -18.91 1.49 -13.13
CA ASP A 254 -18.96 0.86 -14.46
C ASP A 254 -19.06 -0.66 -14.32
N PHE A 255 -18.29 -1.24 -13.40
CA PHE A 255 -18.31 -2.66 -13.08
C PHE A 255 -19.69 -3.13 -12.61
N LEU A 256 -20.31 -2.44 -11.64
CA LEU A 256 -21.67 -2.75 -11.17
C LEU A 256 -22.71 -2.57 -12.28
N ALA A 257 -22.55 -1.59 -13.17
CA ALA A 257 -23.42 -1.41 -14.33
C ALA A 257 -23.32 -2.56 -15.36
N VAL A 258 -22.19 -3.28 -15.39
CA VAL A 258 -22.01 -4.51 -16.18
C VAL A 258 -22.56 -5.73 -15.43
N ILE A 259 -22.21 -5.94 -14.16
CA ILE A 259 -22.72 -7.04 -13.33
C ILE A 259 -24.26 -7.03 -13.26
N ALA A 260 -24.89 -5.86 -13.16
CA ALA A 260 -26.35 -5.73 -13.13
C ALA A 260 -27.06 -6.19 -14.42
N LYS A 261 -26.34 -6.46 -15.52
CA LYS A 261 -26.89 -7.12 -16.73
C LYS A 261 -26.98 -8.63 -16.59
N LEU A 262 -26.20 -9.22 -15.68
CA LEU A 262 -26.13 -10.64 -15.38
C LEU A 262 -26.98 -11.00 -14.16
N THR A 263 -27.06 -10.12 -13.15
CA THR A 263 -27.75 -10.42 -11.87
C THR A 263 -28.97 -9.53 -11.58
N GLY A 264 -29.17 -8.44 -12.32
CA GLY A 264 -30.21 -7.45 -12.00
C GLY A 264 -31.63 -7.86 -12.45
N PRO A 265 -32.68 -7.14 -12.01
CA PRO A 265 -34.09 -7.43 -12.35
C PRO A 265 -34.46 -7.33 -13.85
N ARG A 266 -33.52 -6.91 -14.71
CA ARG A 266 -33.64 -6.84 -16.17
C ARG A 266 -32.72 -7.82 -16.89
N HIS A 267 -32.12 -8.77 -16.16
CA HIS A 267 -31.35 -9.84 -16.76
C HIS A 267 -32.23 -10.69 -17.69
N VAL A 268 -31.73 -10.94 -18.89
CA VAL A 268 -32.32 -11.87 -19.85
C VAL A 268 -31.40 -13.09 -19.91
N ARG A 269 -31.93 -14.28 -19.63
CA ARG A 269 -31.16 -15.53 -19.67
C ARG A 269 -30.51 -15.71 -21.04
N GLY A 270 -29.17 -15.82 -21.08
CA GLY A 270 -28.40 -15.84 -22.32
C GLY A 270 -28.00 -14.47 -22.88
N HIS A 271 -28.15 -13.38 -22.11
CA HIS A 271 -27.53 -12.09 -22.44
C HIS A 271 -26.00 -12.20 -22.35
N HIS A 272 -25.32 -12.03 -23.49
CA HIS A 272 -23.87 -12.09 -23.56
C HIS A 272 -23.26 -10.69 -23.40
N LEU A 273 -22.29 -10.55 -22.49
CA LEU A 273 -21.47 -9.34 -22.40
C LEU A 273 -20.64 -9.12 -23.68
N THR A 274 -20.41 -7.86 -24.03
CA THR A 274 -19.42 -7.51 -25.06
C THR A 274 -17.99 -7.77 -24.55
N LEU A 275 -17.02 -7.90 -25.46
CA LEU A 275 -15.62 -8.16 -25.11
C LEU A 275 -15.05 -7.14 -24.09
N PRO A 276 -15.22 -5.81 -24.24
CA PRO A 276 -14.75 -4.84 -23.25
C PRO A 276 -15.41 -4.96 -21.87
N GLU A 277 -16.66 -5.45 -21.82
CA GLU A 277 -17.39 -5.66 -20.56
C GLU A 277 -16.93 -6.94 -19.85
N SER A 278 -16.73 -8.04 -20.59
CA SER A 278 -16.10 -9.26 -20.05
C SER A 278 -14.69 -8.98 -19.50
N GLN A 279 -13.93 -8.15 -20.22
CA GLN A 279 -12.60 -7.69 -19.80
C GLN A 279 -12.66 -6.77 -18.57
N LEU A 280 -13.62 -5.85 -18.49
CA LEU A 280 -13.80 -5.01 -17.29
C LEU A 280 -14.14 -5.84 -16.05
N VAL A 281 -14.99 -6.87 -16.18
CA VAL A 281 -15.28 -7.80 -15.07
C VAL A 281 -14.01 -8.53 -14.65
N LEU A 282 -13.25 -9.08 -15.60
CA LEU A 282 -11.98 -9.76 -15.33
C LEU A 282 -11.00 -8.86 -14.55
N TYR A 283 -10.61 -7.71 -15.13
CA TYR A 283 -9.60 -6.83 -14.54
C TYR A 283 -10.03 -6.25 -13.18
N TYR A 284 -11.33 -6.03 -12.96
CA TYR A 284 -11.83 -5.56 -11.67
C TYR A 284 -11.73 -6.62 -10.58
N LEU A 285 -12.04 -7.88 -10.88
CA LEU A 285 -11.93 -8.98 -9.90
C LEU A 285 -10.47 -9.33 -9.58
N GLU A 286 -9.57 -9.26 -10.57
CA GLU A 286 -8.13 -9.32 -10.34
C GLU A 286 -7.65 -8.18 -9.42
N ALA A 287 -8.09 -6.94 -9.69
CA ALA A 287 -7.78 -5.78 -8.87
C ALA A 287 -8.35 -5.87 -7.44
N VAL A 288 -9.50 -6.52 -7.22
CA VAL A 288 -10.05 -6.80 -5.89
C VAL A 288 -9.10 -7.72 -5.10
N LEU A 289 -8.61 -8.82 -5.68
CA LEU A 289 -7.64 -9.67 -5.00
C LEU A 289 -6.29 -8.96 -4.74
N ILE A 290 -5.79 -8.19 -5.72
CA ILE A 290 -4.48 -7.56 -5.63
C ILE A 290 -4.45 -6.35 -4.69
N LEU A 291 -5.45 -5.46 -4.76
CA LEU A 291 -5.43 -4.17 -4.06
C LEU A 291 -6.32 -4.11 -2.82
N ARG A 292 -7.41 -4.90 -2.76
CA ARG A 292 -8.27 -4.96 -1.56
C ARG A 292 -7.89 -6.11 -0.62
N HIS A 293 -7.61 -7.30 -1.17
CA HIS A 293 -7.14 -8.44 -0.38
C HIS A 293 -5.60 -8.57 -0.32
N LEU A 294 -4.87 -7.63 -0.92
CA LEU A 294 -3.41 -7.46 -0.77
C LEU A 294 -2.59 -8.70 -1.16
N HIS A 295 -3.09 -9.48 -2.13
CA HIS A 295 -2.41 -10.67 -2.63
C HIS A 295 -1.45 -10.37 -3.79
N ARG A 296 -0.43 -11.23 -3.94
CA ARG A 296 0.53 -11.18 -5.05
C ARG A 296 -0.18 -11.58 -6.36
N PRO A 297 0.17 -10.99 -7.53
CA PRO A 297 -0.45 -11.32 -8.82
C PRO A 297 -0.47 -12.82 -9.14
N GLY A 298 0.61 -13.52 -8.82
CA GLY A 298 0.70 -14.97 -9.01
C GLY A 298 -0.32 -15.80 -8.21
N VAL A 299 -0.91 -15.30 -7.12
CA VAL A 299 -2.05 -15.96 -6.45
C VAL A 299 -3.26 -15.97 -7.38
N VAL A 300 -3.53 -14.84 -8.02
CA VAL A 300 -4.65 -14.62 -8.94
C VAL A 300 -4.48 -15.45 -10.20
N GLU A 301 -3.27 -15.47 -10.76
CA GLU A 301 -2.93 -16.21 -11.99
C GLU A 301 -3.04 -17.73 -11.82
N HIS A 302 -2.80 -18.26 -10.62
CA HIS A 302 -2.75 -19.70 -10.38
C HIS A 302 -3.97 -20.26 -9.64
N MET A 303 -4.78 -19.43 -8.98
CA MET A 303 -6.05 -19.82 -8.36
C MET A 303 -6.85 -20.74 -9.28
N THR A 304 -7.27 -21.90 -8.78
CA THR A 304 -7.97 -22.92 -9.56
C THR A 304 -9.48 -22.91 -9.35
N VAL A 305 -10.22 -23.50 -10.27
CA VAL A 305 -11.65 -23.79 -10.08
C VAL A 305 -11.87 -24.70 -8.87
N LYS A 306 -10.92 -25.60 -8.55
CA LYS A 306 -10.97 -26.43 -7.35
C LYS A 306 -10.91 -25.59 -6.07
N ASP A 307 -10.04 -24.58 -6.01
CA ASP A 307 -9.96 -23.64 -4.88
C ASP A 307 -11.28 -22.87 -4.71
N TRP A 308 -11.87 -22.41 -5.82
CA TRP A 308 -13.18 -21.73 -5.82
C TRP A 308 -14.34 -22.63 -5.36
N MET A 309 -14.37 -23.88 -5.80
CA MET A 309 -15.42 -24.84 -5.41
C MET A 309 -15.25 -25.39 -3.98
N LEU A 310 -14.08 -25.19 -3.37
CA LEU A 310 -13.79 -25.56 -1.96
C LEU A 310 -13.95 -24.39 -0.98
N ARG A 311 -14.42 -23.22 -1.43
CA ARG A 311 -14.68 -22.04 -0.59
C ARG A 311 -15.71 -22.33 0.51
N LYS A 312 -15.57 -21.68 1.67
CA LYS A 312 -16.39 -21.99 2.87
C LYS A 312 -17.07 -20.75 3.46
N PRO A 313 -18.39 -20.80 3.75
CA PRO A 313 -19.09 -19.69 4.39
C PRO A 313 -18.71 -19.56 5.88
N PHE A 314 -18.28 -18.37 6.27
CA PHE A 314 -17.93 -18.00 7.64
C PHE A 314 -19.01 -17.09 8.23
N HIS A 315 -19.80 -17.65 9.14
CA HIS A 315 -21.01 -17.04 9.71
C HIS A 315 -20.73 -16.05 10.85
N GLY A 316 -19.62 -15.31 10.75
CA GLY A 316 -19.29 -14.20 11.65
C GLY A 316 -20.15 -12.96 11.37
N LYS A 317 -19.99 -11.90 12.19
CA LYS A 317 -20.64 -10.60 11.94
C LYS A 317 -20.31 -10.11 10.52
N GLY A 318 -21.34 -9.76 9.75
CA GLY A 318 -21.22 -9.33 8.34
C GLY A 318 -21.46 -10.46 7.32
N GLY A 319 -21.09 -11.70 7.63
CA GLY A 319 -21.10 -12.81 6.69
C GLY A 319 -19.95 -12.71 5.66
N HIS A 320 -19.11 -13.74 5.60
CA HIS A 320 -17.95 -13.77 4.70
C HIS A 320 -17.83 -15.16 4.07
N VAL A 321 -17.12 -15.27 2.95
CA VAL A 321 -16.76 -16.57 2.35
C VAL A 321 -15.24 -16.65 2.19
N VAL A 322 -14.66 -17.70 2.76
CA VAL A 322 -13.21 -17.91 2.79
C VAL A 322 -12.79 -18.81 1.64
N VAL A 323 -11.89 -18.31 0.80
CA VAL A 323 -11.23 -19.04 -0.29
C VAL A 323 -9.79 -19.36 0.14
N ARG A 324 -9.29 -20.54 -0.21
CA ARG A 324 -7.89 -20.95 0.01
C ARG A 324 -7.32 -21.40 -1.32
N VAL A 325 -6.24 -20.77 -1.78
CA VAL A 325 -5.51 -21.15 -2.99
C VAL A 325 -4.32 -22.00 -2.56
N LEU A 326 -4.36 -23.29 -2.92
CA LEU A 326 -3.39 -24.26 -2.41
C LEU A 326 -2.04 -24.21 -3.13
N ASP A 327 -2.03 -24.00 -4.44
CA ASP A 327 -0.84 -24.12 -5.30
C ASP A 327 -0.67 -22.88 -6.21
N HIS A 328 0.36 -22.05 -6.00
CA HIS A 328 0.72 -20.94 -6.91
C HIS A 328 2.23 -20.78 -7.13
N LYS A 329 2.67 -20.38 -8.34
CA LYS A 329 4.11 -20.36 -8.70
C LYS A 329 4.94 -19.31 -7.95
N THR A 330 4.32 -18.40 -7.20
CA THR A 330 4.97 -17.25 -6.54
C THR A 330 5.10 -17.34 -5.02
N ALA A 331 4.65 -18.44 -4.39
CA ALA A 331 5.01 -18.82 -3.02
C ALA A 331 4.70 -20.30 -2.77
N THR A 332 5.46 -20.95 -1.88
CA THR A 332 5.17 -22.28 -1.33
C THR A 332 4.08 -22.27 -0.25
N GLN A 333 3.33 -21.16 -0.13
CA GLN A 333 2.39 -20.89 0.95
C GLN A 333 0.93 -20.89 0.47
N VAL A 334 0.01 -21.39 1.30
CA VAL A 334 -1.43 -21.37 1.00
C VAL A 334 -2.01 -19.97 1.23
N ALA A 335 -2.16 -19.19 0.16
CA ALA A 335 -2.88 -17.93 0.21
C ALA A 335 -4.35 -18.13 0.62
N THR A 336 -4.86 -17.27 1.50
CA THR A 336 -6.22 -17.37 2.05
C THR A 336 -6.83 -15.99 2.17
N PHE A 337 -8.00 -15.78 1.56
CA PHE A 337 -8.76 -14.53 1.65
C PHE A 337 -10.19 -14.77 2.10
N ALA A 338 -10.76 -13.76 2.76
CA ALA A 338 -12.18 -13.69 3.09
C ALA A 338 -12.84 -12.61 2.22
N LEU A 339 -13.73 -13.03 1.33
CA LEU A 339 -14.61 -12.15 0.56
C LEU A 339 -15.82 -11.76 1.41
N THR A 340 -16.36 -10.57 1.20
CA THR A 340 -17.75 -10.26 1.61
C THR A 340 -18.75 -11.08 0.79
N LEU A 341 -20.02 -11.16 1.22
CA LEU A 341 -21.07 -11.80 0.43
C LEU A 341 -21.31 -11.12 -0.93
N GLU A 342 -21.07 -9.82 -1.04
CA GLU A 342 -21.23 -9.08 -2.29
C GLU A 342 -20.09 -9.39 -3.27
N GLU A 343 -18.84 -9.45 -2.77
CA GLU A 343 -17.69 -9.88 -3.56
C GLU A 343 -17.79 -11.35 -3.98
N GLU A 344 -18.21 -12.25 -3.09
CA GLU A 344 -18.42 -13.66 -3.45
C GLU A 344 -19.44 -13.83 -4.59
N MET A 345 -20.57 -13.10 -4.52
CA MET A 345 -21.55 -13.03 -5.60
C MET A 345 -20.94 -12.54 -6.91
N TRP A 346 -20.05 -11.55 -6.89
CA TRP A 346 -19.38 -11.07 -8.11
C TRP A 346 -18.44 -12.11 -8.73
N PHE A 347 -17.66 -12.81 -7.91
CA PHE A 347 -16.77 -13.88 -8.35
C PHE A 347 -17.57 -15.09 -8.88
N ASP A 348 -18.70 -15.44 -8.25
CA ASP A 348 -19.55 -16.52 -8.75
C ASP A 348 -20.27 -16.12 -10.05
N THR A 349 -20.70 -14.86 -10.19
CA THR A 349 -21.24 -14.30 -11.45
C THR A 349 -20.22 -14.39 -12.59
N TYR A 350 -18.94 -14.10 -12.32
CA TYR A 350 -17.88 -14.32 -13.31
C TYR A 350 -17.76 -15.81 -13.64
N TYR A 351 -17.71 -16.69 -12.64
CA TYR A 351 -17.55 -18.13 -12.83
C TYR A 351 -18.70 -18.81 -13.60
N THR A 352 -19.94 -18.37 -13.37
CA THR A 352 -21.17 -18.98 -13.91
C THR A 352 -21.60 -18.40 -15.26
N GLU A 353 -21.46 -17.08 -15.48
CA GLU A 353 -21.98 -16.42 -16.70
C GLU A 353 -20.86 -15.96 -17.65
N VAL A 354 -19.82 -15.29 -17.14
CA VAL A 354 -18.77 -14.67 -17.99
C VAL A 354 -17.73 -15.68 -18.46
N ARG A 355 -17.32 -16.58 -17.56
CA ARG A 355 -16.28 -17.57 -17.80
C ARG A 355 -16.71 -18.64 -18.82
N PRO A 356 -17.92 -19.21 -18.80
CA PRO A 356 -18.30 -20.26 -19.76
C PRO A 356 -18.45 -19.71 -21.18
N THR A 357 -19.02 -18.52 -21.36
CA THR A 357 -19.14 -17.85 -22.68
C THR A 357 -17.77 -17.50 -23.26
N THR A 358 -16.75 -17.32 -22.43
CA THR A 358 -15.35 -17.11 -22.84
C THR A 358 -14.67 -18.44 -23.17
N LYS A 359 -14.81 -19.47 -22.33
CA LYS A 359 -14.26 -20.82 -22.58
C LYS A 359 -14.84 -21.47 -23.85
N ALA A 360 -16.12 -21.22 -24.15
CA ALA A 360 -16.80 -21.68 -25.36
C ALA A 360 -16.24 -21.08 -26.67
N LYS A 361 -15.58 -19.92 -26.62
CA LYS A 361 -14.88 -19.34 -27.78
C LYS A 361 -13.61 -20.13 -28.10
N ARG A 362 -12.81 -20.48 -27.08
CA ARG A 362 -11.59 -21.30 -27.23
C ARG A 362 -11.88 -22.68 -27.83
N LYS A 363 -12.96 -23.35 -27.40
CA LYS A 363 -13.28 -24.68 -27.93
C LYS A 363 -13.57 -24.66 -29.44
N LYS A 364 -13.98 -23.52 -30.00
CA LYS A 364 -14.17 -23.33 -31.46
C LYS A 364 -12.88 -22.99 -32.24
N THR A 365 -11.78 -22.70 -31.55
CA THR A 365 -10.48 -22.38 -32.19
C THR A 365 -9.47 -23.51 -32.07
N ASN A 366 -9.57 -24.34 -31.03
CA ASN A 366 -8.62 -25.41 -30.71
C ASN A 366 -9.32 -26.78 -30.66
N GLU A 367 -9.95 -27.20 -31.77
CA GLU A 367 -10.49 -28.56 -31.91
C GLU A 367 -9.36 -29.54 -32.24
N GLY A 368 -8.61 -30.00 -31.23
CA GLY A 368 -7.61 -31.07 -31.42
C GLY A 368 -6.48 -31.23 -30.40
N GLU A 369 -6.37 -30.39 -29.36
CA GLU A 369 -5.32 -30.52 -28.34
C GLU A 369 -5.79 -31.41 -27.17
N ASP A 370 -4.96 -32.36 -26.77
CA ASP A 370 -5.24 -33.35 -25.71
C ASP A 370 -5.15 -32.72 -24.30
N ASP A 371 -6.08 -33.07 -23.40
CA ASP A 371 -6.34 -32.34 -22.14
C ASP A 371 -5.47 -32.83 -20.95
N ASP A 372 -4.15 -32.90 -21.17
CA ASP A 372 -3.24 -33.61 -20.27
C ASP A 372 -2.46 -32.69 -19.30
N LYS A 373 -2.96 -32.60 -18.05
CA LYS A 373 -2.20 -32.30 -16.80
C LYS A 373 -1.77 -30.84 -16.48
N GLU A 374 -2.66 -29.86 -16.54
CA GLU A 374 -2.63 -28.73 -15.57
C GLU A 374 -4.01 -28.52 -14.90
N PRO A 375 -4.07 -28.13 -13.61
CA PRO A 375 -5.34 -27.91 -12.92
C PRO A 375 -6.08 -26.69 -13.46
N GLU A 376 -7.38 -26.81 -13.68
CA GLU A 376 -8.18 -25.76 -14.33
C GLU A 376 -8.11 -24.42 -13.56
N ARG A 377 -7.45 -23.42 -14.16
CA ARG A 377 -7.32 -22.06 -13.60
C ARG A 377 -8.67 -21.34 -13.56
N PHE A 378 -8.96 -20.64 -12.47
CA PHE A 378 -10.20 -19.91 -12.24
C PHE A 378 -10.31 -18.72 -13.20
N PHE A 379 -9.33 -17.83 -13.21
CA PHE A 379 -9.28 -16.72 -14.15
C PHE A 379 -8.78 -17.17 -15.53
N ILE A 380 -9.54 -16.81 -16.56
CA ILE A 380 -9.18 -16.99 -17.97
C ILE A 380 -9.30 -15.65 -18.70
N SER A 381 -8.33 -15.42 -19.58
CA SER A 381 -8.28 -14.31 -20.53
C SER A 381 -9.41 -14.38 -21.57
N SER A 382 -9.59 -13.32 -22.35
CA SER A 382 -10.64 -13.22 -23.37
C SER A 382 -10.56 -14.27 -24.50
N THR A 383 -9.42 -14.96 -24.66
CA THR A 383 -9.24 -16.08 -25.59
C THR A 383 -9.57 -17.44 -24.96
N GLY A 384 -9.93 -17.50 -23.67
CA GLY A 384 -10.20 -18.72 -22.92
C GLY A 384 -8.95 -19.50 -22.47
N ASN A 385 -7.77 -18.91 -22.64
CA ASN A 385 -6.52 -19.38 -22.02
C ASN A 385 -6.41 -18.81 -20.59
N PRO A 386 -5.72 -19.49 -19.66
CA PRO A 386 -5.35 -18.92 -18.37
C PRO A 386 -4.74 -17.51 -18.50
N ILE A 387 -4.97 -16.66 -17.51
CA ILE A 387 -4.21 -15.41 -17.38
C ILE A 387 -2.77 -15.72 -16.93
N TYR A 388 -1.83 -14.83 -17.25
CA TYR A 388 -0.40 -15.00 -16.94
C TYR A 388 0.32 -13.70 -16.54
N ASN A 389 -0.43 -12.59 -16.43
CA ASN A 389 0.13 -11.28 -16.08
C ASN A 389 -0.97 -10.34 -15.53
N ALA A 390 -1.47 -10.63 -14.34
CA ALA A 390 -2.50 -9.83 -13.68
C ALA A 390 -2.00 -8.41 -13.32
N SER A 391 -0.68 -8.21 -13.25
CA SER A 391 -0.05 -6.87 -13.11
C SER A 391 -0.33 -5.97 -14.31
N ASN A 392 -0.18 -6.48 -15.54
CA ASN A 392 -0.47 -5.72 -16.76
C ASN A 392 -1.97 -5.53 -16.98
N ASP A 393 -2.80 -6.47 -16.55
CA ASP A 393 -4.26 -6.37 -16.68
C ASP A 393 -4.84 -5.39 -15.64
N LEU A 394 -4.24 -5.30 -14.44
CA LEU A 394 -4.44 -4.18 -13.51
C LEU A 394 -4.05 -2.83 -14.13
N GLU A 395 -2.96 -2.74 -14.89
CA GLU A 395 -2.59 -1.51 -15.61
C GLU A 395 -3.64 -1.05 -16.64
N ARG A 396 -4.53 -1.93 -17.12
CA ARG A 396 -5.60 -1.53 -18.06
C ARG A 396 -6.69 -0.70 -17.38
N LEU A 397 -6.75 -0.70 -16.04
CA LEU A 397 -7.62 0.20 -15.29
C LEU A 397 -7.10 1.65 -15.25
N HIS A 398 -5.89 1.94 -15.75
CA HIS A 398 -5.39 3.33 -15.88
C HIS A 398 -6.25 4.23 -16.79
N LYS A 399 -7.26 3.68 -17.51
CA LYS A 399 -8.32 4.48 -18.17
C LYS A 399 -9.05 5.45 -17.23
N TYR A 400 -8.99 5.24 -15.91
CA TYR A 400 -9.54 6.15 -14.89
C TYR A 400 -8.60 7.32 -14.51
N ASN A 401 -7.40 7.41 -15.11
CA ASN A 401 -6.42 8.49 -14.92
C ASN A 401 -5.94 8.70 -13.46
N LEU A 402 -5.84 7.60 -12.71
CA LEU A 402 -5.37 7.58 -11.32
C LEU A 402 -3.89 7.18 -11.21
N PRO A 403 -3.23 7.46 -10.06
CA PRO A 403 -1.86 6.99 -9.80
C PRO A 403 -1.72 5.47 -9.95
N LYS A 404 -0.58 5.03 -10.47
CA LYS A 404 -0.25 3.60 -10.54
C LYS A 404 -0.01 3.06 -9.13
N VAL A 405 -0.74 2.02 -8.74
CA VAL A 405 -0.48 1.26 -7.51
C VAL A 405 -0.42 -0.23 -7.86
N ASN A 406 0.65 -0.91 -7.43
CA ASN A 406 0.84 -2.35 -7.63
C ASN A 406 0.69 -3.12 -6.29
N SER A 407 0.73 -4.46 -6.36
CA SER A 407 0.60 -5.35 -5.19
C SER A 407 1.59 -5.04 -4.06
N GLN A 408 2.88 -4.88 -4.39
CA GLN A 408 3.94 -4.62 -3.40
C GLN A 408 3.77 -3.23 -2.76
N MET A 409 3.43 -2.20 -3.55
CA MET A 409 3.13 -0.85 -3.04
C MET A 409 1.96 -0.90 -2.06
N ALA A 410 0.84 -1.53 -2.43
CA ALA A 410 -0.32 -1.65 -1.57
C ALA A 410 0.02 -2.40 -0.26
N ARG A 411 0.74 -3.53 -0.33
CA ARG A 411 1.19 -4.26 0.86
C ARG A 411 2.04 -3.39 1.79
N ARG A 412 3.11 -2.75 1.28
CA ARG A 412 3.99 -1.87 2.09
C ARG A 412 3.26 -0.70 2.74
N ILE A 413 2.25 -0.14 2.07
CA ILE A 413 1.41 0.95 2.59
C ILE A 413 0.54 0.46 3.77
N PHE A 414 -0.11 -0.70 3.64
CA PHE A 414 -0.91 -1.28 4.72
C PHE A 414 -0.05 -1.80 5.88
N GLU A 415 1.08 -2.45 5.60
CA GLU A 415 2.08 -2.86 6.59
C GLU A 415 2.57 -1.63 7.38
N THR A 416 2.87 -0.52 6.69
CA THR A 416 3.27 0.74 7.34
C THR A 416 2.14 1.38 8.15
N ALA A 417 0.90 1.35 7.67
CA ALA A 417 -0.25 1.83 8.43
C ALA A 417 -0.49 1.04 9.74
N THR A 418 -0.10 -0.24 9.80
CA THR A 418 -0.22 -1.03 11.05
C THR A 418 0.78 -0.63 12.14
N LYS A 419 1.81 0.18 11.83
CA LYS A 419 2.83 0.60 12.81
C LYS A 419 2.26 1.41 13.99
N HIS A 420 1.09 2.02 13.80
CA HIS A 420 0.34 2.77 14.83
C HIS A 420 -0.80 1.96 15.48
N MET A 421 -0.97 0.68 15.12
CA MET A 421 -1.97 -0.21 15.71
C MET A 421 -1.38 -1.02 16.88
N SER A 422 -2.25 -1.55 17.75
CA SER A 422 -1.85 -2.47 18.82
C SER A 422 -1.22 -3.76 18.24
N ASP A 423 -0.36 -4.42 19.02
CA ASP A 423 0.37 -5.59 18.54
C ASP A 423 -0.55 -6.75 18.14
N THR A 424 -1.70 -6.90 18.81
CA THR A 424 -2.76 -7.84 18.41
C THR A 424 -3.31 -7.54 17.02
N GLN A 425 -3.57 -6.26 16.69
CA GLN A 425 -4.07 -5.85 15.37
C GLN A 425 -2.99 -5.96 14.30
N ARG A 426 -1.76 -5.58 14.63
CA ARG A 426 -0.57 -5.71 13.77
C ARG A 426 -0.30 -7.17 13.42
N SER A 427 -0.35 -8.05 14.42
CA SER A 427 -0.28 -9.51 14.27
C SER A 427 -1.43 -10.03 13.41
N MET A 428 -2.68 -9.61 13.63
CA MET A 428 -3.82 -10.01 12.79
C MET A 428 -3.68 -9.59 11.30
N VAL A 429 -3.06 -8.44 11.01
CA VAL A 429 -2.79 -8.02 9.62
C VAL A 429 -1.59 -8.78 9.04
N ALA A 430 -0.52 -9.01 9.81
CA ALA A 430 0.56 -9.90 9.42
C ALA A 430 0.05 -11.33 9.14
N ASP A 431 -0.91 -11.82 9.93
CA ASP A 431 -1.58 -13.11 9.73
C ASP A 431 -2.53 -13.14 8.51
N TYR A 432 -2.98 -11.98 8.01
CA TYR A 432 -3.72 -11.87 6.75
C TYR A 432 -2.79 -11.80 5.54
N LEU A 433 -1.62 -11.19 5.70
CA LEU A 433 -0.59 -11.00 4.66
C LEU A 433 0.37 -12.20 4.53
N LYS A 434 0.53 -12.96 5.63
CA LYS A 434 1.41 -14.11 5.93
C LYS A 434 2.93 -13.88 5.81
N MET A 435 3.66 -14.74 6.52
CA MET A 435 4.91 -14.46 7.24
C MET A 435 6.15 -14.17 6.37
N ASP A 436 7.08 -13.44 6.97
CA ASP A 436 8.48 -13.29 6.56
C ASP A 436 9.43 -14.17 7.40
N GLU A 437 10.73 -14.15 7.03
CA GLU A 437 11.76 -14.97 7.66
C GLU A 437 12.08 -14.57 9.11
N GLN A 438 11.92 -13.29 9.46
CA GLN A 438 12.18 -12.78 10.81
C GLN A 438 11.10 -13.27 11.77
N GLN A 439 9.83 -13.20 11.38
CA GLN A 439 8.72 -13.74 12.17
C GLN A 439 8.84 -15.26 12.37
N ALA A 440 9.38 -15.99 11.39
CA ALA A 440 9.65 -17.42 11.54
C ALA A 440 10.77 -17.72 12.55
N TYR A 441 11.81 -16.87 12.59
CA TYR A 441 12.91 -16.95 13.57
C TYR A 441 12.45 -16.59 14.99
N ASP A 442 11.67 -15.51 15.13
CA ASP A 442 11.15 -15.05 16.42
C ASP A 442 10.17 -16.06 17.04
N LEU A 443 9.31 -16.69 16.21
CA LEU A 443 8.44 -17.79 16.64
C LEU A 443 9.22 -19.06 17.03
N LEU A 444 10.35 -19.34 16.38
CA LEU A 444 11.22 -20.45 16.74
C LEU A 444 11.88 -20.21 18.11
N LEU A 445 12.41 -19.00 18.33
CA LEU A 445 12.96 -18.57 19.63
C LEU A 445 11.92 -18.58 20.76
N GLN A 446 10.68 -18.16 20.48
CA GLN A 446 9.61 -18.17 21.47
C GLN A 446 9.13 -19.59 21.80
N SER A 447 9.16 -20.51 20.82
CA SER A 447 8.77 -21.92 21.00
C SER A 447 9.88 -22.75 21.66
N TYR A 448 11.15 -22.40 21.41
CA TYR A 448 12.33 -23.08 21.93
C TYR A 448 13.37 -22.07 22.44
N PRO A 449 13.18 -21.50 23.65
CA PRO A 449 14.07 -20.49 24.20
C PRO A 449 15.49 -21.02 24.38
N VAL A 450 16.47 -20.35 23.77
CA VAL A 450 17.89 -20.73 23.86
C VAL A 450 18.39 -20.51 25.29
N THR A 451 18.62 -21.62 25.99
CA THR A 451 19.20 -21.67 27.34
C THR A 451 20.33 -22.70 27.39
N LEU A 452 21.30 -22.52 28.29
CA LEU A 452 22.53 -23.32 28.32
C LEU A 452 22.29 -24.83 28.49
N ASP A 453 21.19 -25.21 29.15
CA ASP A 453 20.83 -26.60 29.45
C ASP A 453 19.79 -27.20 28.48
N SER A 454 19.29 -26.40 27.51
CA SER A 454 18.24 -26.85 26.58
C SER A 454 18.80 -27.55 25.34
N ALA A 455 18.32 -28.77 25.08
CA ALA A 455 18.68 -29.51 23.88
C ALA A 455 18.07 -28.86 22.62
N PRO A 456 18.83 -28.67 21.52
CA PRO A 456 18.31 -28.05 20.30
C PRO A 456 17.11 -28.82 19.72
N PRO A 457 16.03 -28.12 19.29
CA PRO A 457 14.85 -28.76 18.71
C PRO A 457 15.19 -29.55 17.44
N LYS A 458 14.60 -30.74 17.30
CA LYS A 458 14.85 -31.62 16.15
C LYS A 458 14.31 -30.97 14.89
N ARG A 459 14.89 -31.30 13.72
CA ARG A 459 14.46 -30.71 12.44
C ARG A 459 12.95 -30.87 12.16
N SER A 460 12.34 -32.00 12.53
CA SER A 460 10.88 -32.20 12.43
C SER A 460 10.06 -31.24 13.29
N GLU A 461 10.59 -30.85 14.45
CA GLU A 461 9.98 -29.93 15.42
C GLU A 461 10.20 -28.47 14.97
N ARG A 462 11.38 -28.14 14.44
CA ARG A 462 11.63 -26.82 13.83
C ARG A 462 10.81 -26.57 12.58
N VAL A 463 10.73 -27.55 11.67
CA VAL A 463 9.90 -27.47 10.45
C VAL A 463 8.41 -27.38 10.79
N SER A 464 7.94 -27.86 11.95
CA SER A 464 6.53 -27.64 12.35
C SER A 464 6.25 -26.19 12.80
N VAL A 465 7.27 -25.45 13.24
CA VAL A 465 7.17 -24.04 13.68
C VAL A 465 7.59 -23.07 12.56
N ALA A 466 8.85 -23.13 12.12
CA ALA A 466 9.46 -22.24 11.12
C ALA A 466 9.20 -22.66 9.65
N LYS A 467 8.69 -23.88 9.41
CA LYS A 467 8.30 -24.40 8.08
C LYS A 467 9.45 -24.34 7.08
N GLU A 468 9.22 -23.73 5.91
CA GLU A 468 10.20 -23.51 4.84
C GLU A 468 11.40 -22.65 5.29
N HIS A 469 11.21 -21.79 6.30
CA HIS A 469 12.28 -20.99 6.88
C HIS A 469 13.14 -21.75 7.90
N ASP A 470 12.91 -23.05 8.19
CA ASP A 470 13.79 -23.90 9.06
C ASP A 470 15.27 -23.71 8.75
N ARG A 471 15.62 -23.49 7.48
CA ARG A 471 17.00 -23.23 7.07
C ARG A 471 17.49 -21.83 7.45
N HIS A 472 16.76 -20.76 7.10
CA HIS A 472 17.11 -19.40 7.53
C HIS A 472 17.22 -19.31 9.05
N CYS A 473 16.32 -19.96 9.78
CA CYS A 473 16.26 -19.93 11.24
C CYS A 473 17.26 -20.88 11.93
N TYR A 474 18.04 -21.66 11.17
CA TYR A 474 19.07 -22.58 11.68
C TYR A 474 20.48 -22.16 11.25
N ASP A 475 20.61 -21.52 10.08
CA ASP A 475 21.87 -20.97 9.56
C ASP A 475 22.18 -19.56 10.17
N ARG A 476 21.60 -19.23 11.35
CA ARG A 476 21.57 -17.90 11.99
C ARG A 476 21.74 -17.99 13.52
#